data_AF-A0A7K5GY44-F1
#
_entry.id   AF-A0A7K5GY44-F1
#
_cell.length_a   1.000
_cell.length_b   1.000
_cell.length_c   1.000
_cell.angle_alpha   90.00
_cell.angle_beta   90.00
_cell.angle_gamma   90.00
#
_symmetry.space_group_name_H-M   'P 1'
#
loop_
_entity.id
_entity.type
_entity.pdbx_description
1 polymer ?
#
loop_
_entity_poly.entity_id
_entity_poly.type
_entity_poly.pdbx_seq_one_letter_code
_entity_poly.pdbx_strand_id
1 'polypeptide(L)'
;MATAPPPSRQAPRQVQAGCAPRSVTSHPGSVAMAAGALSGLVAVLETYRGRDRLVRALCYGCQLAGGALAGPQAPPSGLPGSLLAVSAQLSACRTALRLFDDFAMLSYSCGYGLGPKDEDGLVRGLSVLCNLANQLYYPCEHIAWAADAGIIHVGSQKWWTLSTALWAVSLLLGILRSLRILFQLRRKLRQHKCTSSPLSQKKMKAQAKAEVLSILTDVADLSNAIHWLPPGFLWAGRFPPWLVGLLGTISSLIGIYQASREGNSEAV
;
A
#
# COMPACT_ATOMS: atom_id res chain seq x y z
N MET A 1 20.59 13.31 -45.83
CA MET A 1 22.00 13.57 -46.19
C MET A 1 22.66 14.18 -44.97
N ALA A 2 23.64 13.60 -44.28
CA ALA A 2 24.55 12.50 -44.56
C ALA A 2 25.03 11.99 -43.17
N THR A 3 24.67 10.76 -42.77
CA THR A 3 25.54 9.55 -42.79
C THR A 3 26.80 9.63 -41.92
N ALA A 4 26.80 8.88 -40.82
CA ALA A 4 28.01 8.34 -40.21
C ALA A 4 28.62 7.22 -41.09
N PRO A 5 29.94 6.97 -40.99
CA PRO A 5 30.41 5.61 -40.74
C PRO A 5 31.64 5.52 -39.79
N PRO A 6 32.06 4.30 -39.37
CA PRO A 6 32.63 4.01 -38.06
C PRO A 6 34.09 3.45 -38.10
N PRO A 7 34.52 2.51 -37.24
CA PRO A 7 35.52 2.71 -36.18
C PRO A 7 36.91 2.10 -36.48
N SER A 8 37.96 2.55 -35.80
CA SER A 8 39.28 1.89 -35.82
C SER A 8 39.55 1.14 -34.51
N ARG A 9 39.66 -0.19 -34.65
CA ARG A 9 40.25 -1.12 -33.68
C ARG A 9 41.74 -0.83 -33.53
N GLN A 10 42.23 -0.77 -32.29
CA GLN A 10 43.56 -1.26 -31.92
C GLN A 10 43.60 -1.57 -30.41
N ALA A 11 44.11 -2.76 -30.08
CA ALA A 11 44.54 -3.21 -28.76
C ALA A 11 45.82 -4.06 -28.98
N PRO A 12 46.63 -4.38 -27.95
CA PRO A 12 46.88 -3.73 -26.67
C PRO A 12 48.39 -3.43 -26.46
N ARG A 13 48.76 -2.58 -25.50
CA ARG A 13 50.09 -2.64 -24.87
C ARG A 13 49.94 -2.87 -23.37
N GLN A 14 50.56 -3.96 -22.93
CA GLN A 14 50.69 -4.34 -21.54
C GLN A 14 51.54 -3.33 -20.77
N VAL A 15 51.04 -2.92 -19.60
CA VAL A 15 51.90 -2.58 -18.46
C VAL A 15 51.34 -3.33 -17.26
N GLN A 16 52.12 -4.31 -16.82
CA GLN A 16 51.89 -5.18 -15.68
C GLN A 16 52.59 -4.50 -14.48
N ALA A 17 51.85 -4.12 -13.45
CA ALA A 17 52.41 -3.81 -12.14
C ALA A 17 51.38 -4.16 -11.07
N GLY A 18 51.75 -5.11 -10.21
CA GLY A 18 50.86 -5.85 -9.33
C GLY A 18 50.15 -5.00 -8.28
N CYS A 19 48.86 -5.29 -8.10
CA CYS A 19 48.24 -5.25 -6.79
C CYS A 19 47.30 -6.46 -6.73
N ALA A 20 47.61 -7.40 -5.84
CA ALA A 20 46.83 -8.60 -5.64
C ALA A 20 45.34 -8.25 -5.42
N PRO A 21 44.39 -8.98 -6.02
CA PRO A 21 43.00 -8.81 -5.65
C PRO A 21 42.87 -9.23 -4.19
N ARG A 22 42.50 -8.31 -3.30
CA ARG A 22 41.93 -8.67 -2.01
C ARG A 22 40.73 -9.55 -2.34
N SER A 23 40.84 -10.84 -2.03
CA SER A 23 39.72 -11.75 -2.02
C SER A 23 38.71 -11.20 -1.02
N VAL A 24 37.71 -10.48 -1.54
CA VAL A 24 36.46 -10.29 -0.82
C VAL A 24 35.84 -11.67 -0.76
N THR A 25 36.17 -12.41 0.30
CA THR A 25 35.45 -13.61 0.68
C THR A 25 34.04 -13.17 1.03
N SER A 26 33.17 -13.05 0.03
CA SER A 26 31.74 -12.99 0.26
C SER A 26 31.37 -14.27 1.00
N HIS A 27 31.04 -14.17 2.29
CA HIS A 27 30.60 -15.31 3.07
C HIS A 27 29.49 -16.02 2.28
N PRO A 28 29.59 -17.35 2.03
CA PRO A 28 28.60 -18.08 1.24
C PRO A 28 27.19 -17.94 1.82
N GLY A 29 27.06 -17.72 3.13
CA GLY A 29 25.80 -17.37 3.78
C GLY A 29 25.22 -16.01 3.37
N SER A 30 26.02 -14.98 3.11
CA SER A 30 25.54 -13.66 2.68
C SER A 30 24.98 -13.69 1.25
N VAL A 31 25.65 -14.44 0.36
CA VAL A 31 25.19 -14.60 -1.03
C VAL A 31 23.93 -15.45 -1.09
N ALA A 32 23.85 -16.53 -0.30
CA ALA A 32 22.65 -17.34 -0.20
C ALA A 32 21.46 -16.58 0.41
N MET A 33 21.69 -15.76 1.44
CA MET A 33 20.66 -14.89 2.03
C MET A 33 20.19 -13.80 1.07
N ALA A 34 21.10 -13.19 0.32
CA ALA A 34 20.76 -12.20 -0.70
C ALA A 34 19.99 -12.84 -1.87
N ALA A 35 20.40 -14.04 -2.31
CA ALA A 35 19.69 -14.80 -3.33
C ALA A 35 18.29 -15.23 -2.85
N GLY A 36 18.15 -15.68 -1.60
CA GLY A 36 16.86 -16.00 -1.00
C GLY A 36 15.95 -14.78 -0.87
N ALA A 37 16.50 -13.63 -0.48
CA ALA A 37 15.76 -12.36 -0.43
C ALA A 37 15.31 -11.90 -1.83
N LEU A 38 16.16 -12.08 -2.85
CA LEU A 38 15.84 -11.77 -4.23
C LEU A 38 14.72 -12.68 -4.77
N SER A 39 14.83 -13.99 -4.56
CA SER A 39 13.78 -14.95 -4.97
C SER A 39 12.45 -14.68 -4.28
N GLY A 40 12.47 -14.34 -2.97
CA GLY A 40 11.26 -13.94 -2.25
C GLY A 40 10.65 -12.64 -2.79
N LEU A 41 11.48 -11.66 -3.15
CA LEU A 41 11.01 -10.43 -3.79
C LEU A 41 10.37 -10.71 -5.15
N VAL A 42 10.99 -11.56 -5.97
CA VAL A 42 10.45 -11.98 -7.27
C VAL A 42 9.10 -12.67 -7.10
N ALA A 43 8.97 -13.62 -6.18
CA ALA A 43 7.70 -14.32 -5.92
C ALA A 43 6.58 -13.34 -5.49
N VAL A 44 6.88 -12.36 -4.64
CA VAL A 44 5.92 -11.31 -4.28
C VAL A 44 5.53 -10.49 -5.52
N LEU A 45 6.51 -10.08 -6.32
CA LEU A 45 6.30 -9.32 -7.56
C LEU A 45 5.55 -10.08 -8.65
N GLU A 46 5.50 -11.41 -8.61
CA GLU A 46 4.70 -12.19 -9.57
C GLU A 46 3.21 -12.16 -9.23
N THR A 47 2.84 -11.79 -8.00
CA THR A 47 1.44 -11.66 -7.60
C THR A 47 0.89 -10.27 -7.90
N TYR A 48 -0.38 -10.20 -8.32
CA TYR A 48 -1.10 -8.92 -8.48
C TYR A 48 -1.05 -8.07 -7.21
N ARG A 49 -1.37 -8.67 -6.05
CA ARG A 49 -1.37 -7.97 -4.76
C ARG A 49 0.03 -7.52 -4.32
N GLY A 50 1.07 -8.28 -4.63
CA GLY A 50 2.44 -7.88 -4.32
C GLY A 50 2.92 -6.71 -5.17
N ARG A 51 2.61 -6.70 -6.48
CA ARG A 51 2.86 -5.54 -7.35
C ARG A 51 2.13 -4.30 -6.85
N ASP A 52 0.84 -4.41 -6.55
CA ASP A 52 0.04 -3.27 -6.08
C ASP A 52 0.67 -2.64 -4.82
N ARG A 53 1.02 -3.47 -3.82
CA ARG A 53 1.67 -3.01 -2.58
C ARG A 53 3.00 -2.30 -2.85
N LEU A 54 3.84 -2.82 -3.74
CA LEU A 54 5.11 -2.18 -4.08
C LEU A 54 4.90 -0.85 -4.82
N VAL A 55 4.02 -0.83 -5.82
CA VAL A 55 3.69 0.38 -6.57
C VAL A 55 3.14 1.45 -5.62
N ARG A 56 2.33 1.07 -4.62
CA ARG A 56 1.86 1.98 -3.56
C ARG A 56 3.00 2.58 -2.75
N ALA A 57 3.91 1.73 -2.29
CA ALA A 57 5.03 2.15 -1.46
C ALA A 57 5.96 3.10 -2.23
N LEU A 58 6.24 2.80 -3.51
CA LEU A 58 7.01 3.69 -4.38
C LEU A 58 6.27 5.00 -4.67
N CYS A 59 4.96 4.94 -4.94
CA CYS A 59 4.12 6.11 -5.18
C CYS A 59 4.22 7.11 -4.03
N TYR A 60 3.92 6.67 -2.80
CA TYR A 60 3.97 7.54 -1.63
C TYR A 60 5.38 7.86 -1.16
N GLY A 61 6.35 6.95 -1.35
CA GLY A 61 7.76 7.21 -1.05
C GLY A 61 8.33 8.32 -1.93
N CYS A 62 8.03 8.31 -3.24
CA CYS A 62 8.36 9.40 -4.15
C CYS A 62 7.61 10.69 -3.79
N GLN A 63 6.34 10.61 -3.36
CA GLN A 63 5.59 11.78 -2.90
C GLN A 63 6.21 12.42 -1.66
N LEU A 64 6.62 11.59 -0.70
CA LEU A 64 7.30 11.99 0.53
C LEU A 64 8.63 12.67 0.21
N ALA A 65 9.50 11.99 -0.55
CA ALA A 65 10.81 12.51 -0.90
C ALA A 65 10.72 13.79 -1.74
N GLY A 66 9.87 13.79 -2.78
CA GLY A 66 9.66 14.96 -3.62
C GLY A 66 9.07 16.13 -2.83
N GLY A 67 8.07 15.89 -1.99
CA GLY A 67 7.45 16.91 -1.16
C GLY A 67 8.38 17.47 -0.08
N ALA A 68 9.23 16.64 0.53
CA ALA A 68 10.17 17.08 1.56
C ALA A 68 11.33 17.89 0.96
N LEU A 69 11.77 17.53 -0.25
CA LEU A 69 12.86 18.20 -0.95
C LEU A 69 12.42 19.48 -1.70
N ALA A 70 11.13 19.64 -2.01
CA ALA A 70 10.60 20.76 -2.79
C ALA A 70 10.75 22.13 -2.10
N GLY A 71 10.96 22.18 -0.78
CA GLY A 71 11.08 23.43 -0.02
C GLY A 71 9.79 24.29 -0.04
N PRO A 72 9.79 25.46 0.64
CA PRO A 72 8.58 26.28 0.79
C PRO A 72 8.22 27.17 -0.42
N GLN A 73 9.12 27.34 -1.39
CA GLN A 73 8.98 28.35 -2.45
C GLN A 73 9.54 27.83 -3.79
N ALA A 74 8.84 28.22 -4.87
CA ALA A 74 8.95 27.79 -6.28
C ALA A 74 8.32 26.41 -6.62
N PRO A 75 7.73 26.27 -7.82
CA PRO A 75 7.28 24.96 -8.29
C PRO A 75 8.48 24.00 -8.32
N PRO A 76 8.30 22.76 -7.85
CA PRO A 76 9.41 21.83 -7.68
C PRO A 76 10.07 21.54 -9.03
N SER A 77 11.30 22.02 -9.21
CA SER A 77 12.13 21.80 -10.41
C SER A 77 13.26 20.83 -10.11
N GLY A 78 13.72 20.08 -11.12
CA GLY A 78 14.78 19.08 -10.95
C GLY A 78 14.27 17.83 -10.21
N LEU A 79 15.10 17.27 -9.33
CA LEU A 79 14.80 16.00 -8.65
C LEU A 79 13.46 15.99 -7.86
N PRO A 80 13.10 17.02 -7.05
CA PRO A 80 11.83 17.04 -6.34
C PRO A 80 10.61 16.97 -7.27
N GLY A 81 10.67 17.70 -8.39
CA GLY A 81 9.63 17.71 -9.42
C GLY A 81 9.50 16.35 -10.11
N SER A 82 10.64 15.76 -10.48
CA SER A 82 10.67 14.42 -11.08
C SER A 82 10.10 13.35 -10.14
N LEU A 83 10.40 13.40 -8.84
CA LEU A 83 9.85 12.47 -7.85
C LEU A 83 8.33 12.62 -7.70
N LEU A 84 7.81 13.85 -7.66
CA LEU A 84 6.38 14.11 -7.63
C LEU A 84 5.68 13.66 -8.92
N ALA A 85 6.32 13.84 -10.08
CA ALA A 85 5.79 13.35 -11.36
C ALA A 85 5.73 11.81 -11.40
N VAL A 86 6.77 11.12 -10.93
CA VAL A 86 6.77 9.66 -10.79
C VAL A 86 5.66 9.20 -9.84
N SER A 87 5.49 9.88 -8.71
CA SER A 87 4.39 9.60 -7.77
C SER A 87 3.03 9.70 -8.44
N ALA A 88 2.78 10.76 -9.22
CA ALA A 88 1.53 10.94 -9.95
C ALA A 88 1.29 9.82 -10.98
N GLN A 89 2.31 9.42 -11.74
CA GLN A 89 2.22 8.32 -12.71
C GLN A 89 1.91 6.97 -12.03
N LEU A 90 2.57 6.68 -10.90
CA LEU A 90 2.33 5.45 -10.14
C LEU A 90 0.92 5.45 -9.52
N SER A 91 0.43 6.60 -9.05
CA SER A 91 -0.95 6.75 -8.57
C SER A 91 -1.96 6.48 -9.69
N ALA A 92 -1.76 7.08 -10.87
CA ALA A 92 -2.61 6.84 -12.04
C ALA A 92 -2.59 5.37 -12.49
N CYS A 93 -1.41 4.73 -12.46
CA CYS A 93 -1.26 3.30 -12.73
C CYS A 93 -2.10 2.46 -11.75
N ARG A 94 -2.06 2.75 -10.45
CA ARG A 94 -2.89 2.08 -9.44
C ARG A 94 -4.38 2.28 -9.70
N THR A 95 -4.81 3.46 -10.12
CA THR A 95 -6.21 3.70 -10.52
C THR A 95 -6.62 2.83 -11.69
N ALA A 96 -5.80 2.75 -12.73
CA ALA A 96 -6.08 1.89 -13.88
C ALA A 96 -6.12 0.40 -13.49
N LEU A 97 -5.22 -0.06 -12.62
CA LEU A 97 -5.22 -1.46 -12.16
C LEU A 97 -6.47 -1.82 -11.35
N ARG A 98 -7.05 -0.87 -10.61
CA ARG A 98 -8.29 -1.08 -9.84
C ARG A 98 -9.54 -1.25 -10.70
N LEU A 99 -9.46 -1.01 -12.01
CA LEU A 99 -10.50 -1.41 -12.98
C LEU A 99 -10.69 -2.93 -13.04
N PHE A 100 -9.73 -3.71 -12.54
CA PHE A 100 -9.78 -5.17 -12.52
C PHE A 100 -10.19 -5.74 -11.15
N ASP A 101 -10.45 -4.88 -10.16
CA ASP A 101 -10.73 -5.30 -8.78
C ASP A 101 -12.21 -5.65 -8.52
N ASP A 102 -13.15 -5.27 -9.38
CA ASP A 102 -14.59 -5.45 -9.15
C ASP A 102 -14.98 -6.91 -8.91
N PHE A 103 -14.54 -7.81 -9.79
CA PHE A 103 -14.88 -9.23 -9.68
C PHE A 103 -14.27 -9.86 -8.44
N ALA A 104 -13.06 -9.45 -8.07
CA ALA A 104 -12.43 -9.88 -6.82
C ALA A 104 -13.19 -9.36 -5.60
N MET A 105 -13.63 -8.10 -5.62
CA MET A 105 -14.42 -7.49 -4.55
C MET A 105 -15.81 -8.12 -4.43
N LEU A 106 -16.46 -8.41 -5.56
CA LEU A 106 -17.74 -9.11 -5.63
C LEU A 106 -17.63 -10.53 -5.10
N SER A 107 -16.64 -11.29 -5.57
CA SER A 107 -16.36 -12.64 -5.06
C SER A 107 -16.13 -12.63 -3.55
N TYR A 108 -15.31 -11.70 -3.04
CA TYR A 108 -15.08 -11.52 -1.61
C TYR A 108 -16.37 -11.19 -0.84
N SER A 109 -17.18 -10.26 -1.36
CA SER A 109 -18.43 -9.84 -0.72
C SER A 109 -19.47 -10.97 -0.68
N CYS A 110 -19.60 -11.73 -1.77
CA CYS A 110 -20.46 -12.91 -1.85
C CYS A 110 -19.99 -14.01 -0.90
N GLY A 111 -18.68 -14.26 -0.83
CA GLY A 111 -18.09 -15.24 0.08
C GLY A 111 -18.29 -14.88 1.55
N TYR A 112 -18.22 -13.59 1.88
CA TYR A 112 -18.53 -13.11 3.23
C TYR A 112 -20.05 -13.16 3.52
N GLY A 113 -20.89 -12.80 2.55
CA GLY A 113 -22.35 -12.75 2.70
C GLY A 113 -22.76 -11.83 3.85
N LEU A 114 -23.51 -12.38 4.81
CA LEU A 114 -23.86 -11.69 6.05
C LEU A 114 -22.88 -11.96 7.20
N GLY A 115 -21.76 -12.62 6.92
CA GLY A 115 -20.71 -13.02 7.86
C GLY A 115 -21.03 -14.27 8.69
N PRO A 116 -20.02 -14.87 9.35
CA PRO A 116 -20.19 -16.06 10.17
C PRO A 116 -21.17 -15.85 11.34
N LYS A 117 -21.91 -16.91 11.71
CA LYS A 117 -22.91 -16.82 12.80
C LYS A 117 -22.27 -16.74 14.20
N ASP A 118 -21.06 -17.25 14.34
CA ASP A 118 -20.24 -17.27 15.56
C ASP A 118 -19.42 -15.98 15.75
N GLU A 119 -19.38 -15.10 14.74
CA GLU A 119 -18.75 -13.78 14.84
C GLU A 119 -19.60 -12.80 15.67
N ASP A 120 -18.92 -11.87 16.35
CA ASP A 120 -19.58 -10.78 17.08
C ASP A 120 -20.51 -9.98 16.15
N GLY A 121 -21.77 -9.81 16.55
CA GLY A 121 -22.78 -9.18 15.69
C GLY A 121 -22.44 -7.76 15.24
N LEU A 122 -21.72 -6.98 16.07
CA LEU A 122 -21.25 -5.64 15.68
C LEU A 122 -20.11 -5.72 14.65
N VAL A 123 -19.12 -6.60 14.87
CA VAL A 123 -18.05 -6.85 13.88
C VAL A 123 -18.67 -7.24 12.54
N ARG A 124 -19.63 -8.15 12.57
CA ARG A 124 -20.34 -8.64 11.39
C ARG A 124 -21.08 -7.52 10.64
N GLY A 125 -21.86 -6.71 11.36
CA GLY A 125 -22.55 -5.56 10.78
C GLY A 125 -21.59 -4.54 10.18
N LEU A 126 -20.48 -4.23 10.86
CA LEU A 126 -19.44 -3.32 10.36
C LEU A 126 -18.77 -3.86 9.10
N SER A 127 -18.48 -5.16 9.03
CA SER A 127 -17.92 -5.80 7.86
C SER A 127 -18.86 -5.77 6.65
N VAL A 128 -20.16 -6.03 6.85
CA VAL A 128 -21.17 -5.93 5.78
C VAL A 128 -21.26 -4.50 5.24
N LEU A 129 -21.29 -3.50 6.13
CA LEU A 129 -21.30 -2.09 5.72
C LEU A 129 -20.01 -1.69 5.00
N CYS A 130 -18.85 -2.20 5.43
CA CYS A 130 -17.58 -1.96 4.78
C CYS A 130 -17.56 -2.57 3.36
N ASN A 131 -18.07 -3.79 3.20
CA ASN A 131 -18.22 -4.43 1.89
C ASN A 131 -19.14 -3.63 0.97
N LEU A 132 -20.28 -3.15 1.49
CA LEU A 132 -21.19 -2.29 0.73
C LEU A 132 -20.50 -0.99 0.29
N ALA A 133 -19.79 -0.31 1.19
CA ALA A 133 -19.05 0.91 0.85
C ALA A 133 -18.01 0.64 -0.25
N ASN A 134 -17.27 -0.46 -0.16
CA ASN A 134 -16.29 -0.86 -1.17
C ASN A 134 -16.94 -1.23 -2.53
N GLN A 135 -18.13 -1.87 -2.52
CA GLN A 135 -18.88 -2.18 -3.74
C GLN A 135 -19.40 -0.94 -4.46
N LEU A 136 -19.74 0.12 -3.73
CA LEU A 136 -20.15 1.39 -4.31
C LEU A 136 -18.94 2.23 -4.74
N TYR A 137 -17.82 2.09 -4.04
CA TYR A 137 -16.59 2.82 -4.27
C TYR A 137 -16.02 2.60 -5.68
N TYR A 138 -15.80 1.34 -6.06
CA TYR A 138 -15.13 1.01 -7.34
C TYR A 138 -15.90 1.56 -8.56
N PRO A 139 -17.22 1.34 -8.71
CA PRO A 139 -17.97 1.90 -9.83
C PRO A 139 -17.91 3.43 -9.88
N CYS A 140 -17.97 4.11 -8.73
CA CYS A 140 -17.85 5.58 -8.69
C CYS A 140 -16.49 6.03 -9.20
N GLU A 141 -15.42 5.35 -8.80
CA GLU A 141 -14.07 5.62 -9.30
C GLU A 141 -13.94 5.34 -10.80
N HIS A 142 -14.53 4.27 -11.32
CA HIS A 142 -14.45 3.96 -12.74
C HIS A 142 -15.17 4.98 -13.60
N ILE A 143 -16.32 5.48 -13.14
CA ILE A 143 -17.01 6.58 -13.80
C ILE A 143 -16.14 7.85 -13.76
N ALA A 144 -15.49 8.15 -12.63
CA ALA A 144 -14.58 9.29 -12.52
C ALA A 144 -13.39 9.18 -13.49
N TRP A 145 -12.76 8.00 -13.53
CA TRP A 145 -11.64 7.69 -14.42
C TRP A 145 -12.04 7.73 -15.91
N ALA A 146 -13.18 7.13 -16.27
CA ALA A 146 -13.68 7.13 -17.64
C ALA A 146 -14.06 8.53 -18.12
N ALA A 147 -14.57 9.38 -17.22
CA ALA A 147 -14.86 10.77 -17.50
C ALA A 147 -13.57 11.58 -17.75
N ASP A 148 -12.53 11.40 -16.91
CA ASP A 148 -11.22 12.04 -17.14
C ASP A 148 -10.54 11.55 -18.42
N ALA A 149 -10.76 10.30 -18.81
CA ALA A 149 -10.28 9.74 -20.08
C ALA A 149 -11.09 10.19 -21.32
N GLY A 150 -12.20 10.93 -21.13
CA GLY A 150 -13.06 11.38 -22.22
C GLY A 150 -13.94 10.29 -22.83
N ILE A 151 -14.05 9.12 -22.19
CA ILE A 151 -14.91 8.01 -22.65
C ILE A 151 -16.39 8.36 -22.42
N ILE A 152 -16.70 9.03 -21.31
CA ILE A 152 -18.05 9.48 -20.96
C ILE A 152 -18.08 10.98 -20.66
N HIS A 153 -19.14 11.65 -21.07
CA HIS A 153 -19.28 13.11 -20.97
C HIS A 153 -20.05 13.50 -19.69
N VAL A 154 -19.48 13.17 -18.53
CA VAL A 154 -20.02 13.57 -17.21
C VAL A 154 -18.94 14.30 -16.41
N GLY A 155 -19.33 15.10 -15.41
CA GLY A 155 -18.36 15.80 -14.57
C GLY A 155 -17.60 14.85 -13.65
N SER A 156 -16.31 14.60 -13.92
CA SER A 156 -15.48 13.63 -13.17
C SER A 156 -15.31 13.98 -11.69
N GLN A 157 -15.20 15.27 -11.37
CA GLN A 157 -14.95 15.75 -9.99
C GLN A 157 -16.00 15.29 -8.97
N LYS A 158 -17.27 15.21 -9.36
CA LYS A 158 -18.35 14.73 -8.49
C LYS A 158 -18.17 13.24 -8.15
N TRP A 159 -17.77 12.45 -9.15
CA TRP A 159 -17.53 11.02 -9.00
C TRP A 159 -16.25 10.73 -8.20
N TRP A 160 -15.18 11.50 -8.41
CA TRP A 160 -13.98 11.46 -7.57
C TRP A 160 -14.28 11.79 -6.11
N THR A 161 -15.11 12.81 -5.87
CA THR A 161 -15.53 13.18 -4.52
C THR A 161 -16.33 12.05 -3.87
N LEU A 162 -17.28 11.46 -4.60
CA LEU A 162 -18.12 10.38 -4.10
C LEU A 162 -17.31 9.11 -3.81
N SER A 163 -16.40 8.71 -4.71
CA SER A 163 -15.51 7.57 -4.49
C SER A 163 -14.62 7.82 -3.27
N THR A 164 -14.02 9.00 -3.15
CA THR A 164 -13.20 9.36 -1.98
C THR A 164 -14.00 9.33 -0.67
N ALA A 165 -15.25 9.80 -0.69
CA ALA A 165 -16.12 9.74 0.48
C ALA A 165 -16.49 8.30 0.87
N LEU A 166 -16.82 7.44 -0.10
CA LEU A 166 -17.11 6.02 0.13
C LEU A 166 -15.89 5.28 0.69
N TRP A 167 -14.69 5.59 0.17
CA TRP A 167 -13.44 5.07 0.70
C TRP A 167 -13.17 5.55 2.13
N ALA A 168 -13.39 6.84 2.43
CA ALA A 168 -13.26 7.35 3.79
C ALA A 168 -14.23 6.65 4.77
N VAL A 169 -15.47 6.39 4.33
CA VAL A 169 -16.46 5.62 5.11
C VAL A 169 -15.99 4.18 5.33
N SER A 170 -15.47 3.50 4.31
CA SER A 170 -14.98 2.12 4.47
C SER A 170 -13.80 2.02 5.43
N LEU A 171 -12.89 3.00 5.40
CA LEU A 171 -11.78 3.12 6.36
C LEU A 171 -12.28 3.36 7.79
N LEU A 172 -13.26 4.25 7.99
CA LEU A 172 -13.86 4.48 9.31
C LEU A 172 -14.52 3.21 9.86
N LEU A 173 -15.26 2.48 9.03
CA LEU A 173 -15.87 1.21 9.40
C LEU A 173 -14.81 0.15 9.74
N GLY A 174 -13.70 0.11 8.99
CA GLY A 174 -12.53 -0.72 9.25
C GLY A 174 -11.91 -0.46 10.62
N ILE A 175 -11.68 0.82 10.96
CA ILE A 175 -11.18 1.25 12.28
C ILE A 175 -12.12 0.79 13.40
N LEU A 176 -13.42 1.02 13.26
CA LEU A 176 -14.41 0.62 14.26
C LEU A 176 -14.45 -0.90 14.46
N ARG A 177 -14.38 -1.65 13.36
CA ARG A 177 -14.33 -3.12 13.37
C ARG A 177 -13.09 -3.63 14.10
N SER A 178 -11.91 -3.13 13.73
CA SER A 178 -10.64 -3.51 14.36
C SER A 178 -10.54 -3.10 15.83
N LEU A 179 -11.08 -1.93 16.20
CA LEU A 179 -11.20 -1.52 17.60
C LEU A 179 -12.08 -2.49 18.38
N ARG A 180 -13.25 -2.87 17.85
CA ARG A 180 -14.16 -3.83 18.48
C ARG A 180 -13.48 -5.17 18.72
N ILE A 181 -12.75 -5.69 17.74
CA ILE A 181 -11.99 -6.95 17.86
C ILE A 181 -10.88 -6.80 18.91
N LEU A 182 -10.12 -5.71 18.87
CA LEU A 182 -9.03 -5.43 19.81
C LEU A 182 -9.53 -5.35 21.27
N PHE A 183 -10.67 -4.69 21.51
CA PHE A 183 -11.27 -4.63 22.85
C PHE A 183 -11.68 -6.02 23.35
N GLN A 184 -12.25 -6.87 22.49
CA GLN A 184 -12.61 -8.24 22.84
C GLN A 184 -11.38 -9.09 23.15
N LEU A 185 -10.34 -9.02 22.32
CA LEU A 185 -9.08 -9.72 22.52
C LEU A 185 -8.43 -9.32 23.85
N ARG A 186 -8.36 -8.02 24.14
CA ARG A 186 -7.81 -7.51 25.41
C ARG A 186 -8.63 -7.97 26.61
N ARG A 187 -9.96 -8.02 26.51
CA ARG A 187 -10.84 -8.53 27.58
C ARG A 187 -10.58 -10.02 27.83
N LYS A 188 -10.57 -10.85 26.79
CA LYS A 188 -10.27 -12.29 26.88
C LYS A 188 -8.87 -12.54 27.48
N LEU A 189 -7.87 -11.76 27.07
CA LEU A 189 -6.49 -11.91 27.55
C LEU A 189 -6.35 -11.54 29.04
N ARG A 190 -7.13 -10.56 29.52
CA ARG A 190 -7.19 -10.22 30.95
C ARG A 190 -7.89 -11.32 31.77
N GLN A 191 -8.98 -11.89 31.26
CA GLN A 191 -9.79 -12.88 31.97
C GLN A 191 -9.11 -14.26 32.05
N HIS A 192 -8.37 -14.68 31.02
CA HIS A 192 -7.79 -16.03 30.93
C HIS A 192 -6.28 -16.09 31.19
N LYS A 193 -5.70 -15.09 31.86
CA LYS A 193 -4.24 -14.99 32.08
C LYS A 193 -3.64 -16.25 32.74
N CYS A 194 -4.39 -16.94 33.60
CA CYS A 194 -3.96 -18.15 34.30
C CYS A 194 -4.52 -19.47 33.76
N THR A 195 -5.53 -19.46 32.87
CA THR A 195 -6.24 -20.68 32.44
C THR A 195 -5.99 -21.06 30.98
N SER A 196 -5.50 -20.14 30.15
CA SER A 196 -5.26 -20.39 28.73
C SER A 196 -3.86 -20.95 28.47
N SER A 197 -3.74 -21.89 27.52
CA SER A 197 -2.44 -22.40 27.10
C SER A 197 -1.50 -21.29 26.57
N PRO A 198 -0.16 -21.42 26.75
CA PRO A 198 0.80 -20.43 26.25
C PRO A 198 0.69 -20.17 24.74
N LEU A 199 0.35 -21.21 23.97
CA LEU A 199 0.15 -21.11 22.52
C LEU A 199 -1.08 -20.26 22.16
N SER A 200 -2.19 -20.43 22.88
CA SER A 200 -3.41 -19.62 22.70
C SER A 200 -3.15 -18.15 23.03
N GLN A 201 -2.42 -17.85 24.11
CA GLN A 201 -2.03 -16.48 24.45
C GLN A 201 -1.14 -15.84 23.38
N LYS A 202 -0.18 -16.58 22.82
CA LYS A 202 0.68 -16.09 21.73
C LYS A 202 -0.15 -15.73 20.50
N LYS A 203 -1.09 -16.59 20.09
CA LYS A 203 -2.00 -16.34 18.97
C LYS A 203 -2.87 -15.09 19.21
N MET A 204 -3.48 -14.97 20.38
CA MET A 204 -4.30 -13.79 20.72
C MET A 204 -3.48 -12.49 20.74
N LYS A 205 -2.25 -12.51 21.25
CA LYS A 205 -1.35 -11.35 21.22
C LYS A 205 -0.94 -10.98 19.80
N ALA A 206 -0.68 -11.98 18.95
CA ALA A 206 -0.38 -11.75 17.53
C ALA A 206 -1.57 -11.13 16.80
N GLN A 207 -2.79 -11.65 17.03
CA GLN A 207 -4.01 -11.07 16.48
C GLN A 207 -4.24 -9.64 16.97
N ALA A 208 -4.05 -9.37 18.27
CA ALA A 208 -4.16 -8.02 18.81
C ALA A 208 -3.14 -7.05 18.17
N LYS A 209 -1.91 -7.52 17.89
CA LYS A 209 -0.92 -6.74 17.15
C LYS A 209 -1.36 -6.48 15.72
N ALA A 210 -1.94 -7.47 15.04
CA ALA A 210 -2.48 -7.30 13.69
C ALA A 210 -3.58 -6.24 13.64
N GLU A 211 -4.54 -6.28 14.58
CA GLU A 211 -5.61 -5.28 14.65
C GLU A 211 -5.08 -3.86 14.93
N VAL A 212 -4.06 -3.72 15.78
CA VAL A 212 -3.42 -2.41 16.02
C VAL A 212 -2.78 -1.88 14.74
N LEU A 213 -2.10 -2.75 13.97
CA LEU A 213 -1.51 -2.36 12.70
C LEU A 213 -2.57 -1.98 11.66
N SER A 214 -3.68 -2.72 11.59
CA SER A 214 -4.82 -2.37 10.73
C SER A 214 -5.41 -1.00 11.10
N ILE A 215 -5.59 -0.71 12.39
CA ILE A 215 -6.06 0.62 12.84
C ILE A 215 -5.09 1.72 12.40
N LEU A 216 -3.78 1.52 12.56
CA LEU A 216 -2.78 2.51 12.16
C LEU A 216 -2.79 2.76 10.64
N THR A 217 -2.90 1.69 9.85
CA THR A 217 -3.06 1.75 8.39
C THR A 217 -4.30 2.54 8.01
N ASP A 218 -5.46 2.17 8.56
CA ASP A 218 -6.74 2.78 8.19
C ASP A 218 -6.80 4.25 8.64
N VAL A 219 -6.21 4.60 9.80
CA VAL A 219 -6.14 6.00 10.27
C VAL A 219 -5.24 6.85 9.38
N ALA A 220 -4.08 6.33 8.96
CA ALA A 220 -3.19 7.04 8.04
C ALA A 220 -3.87 7.27 6.68
N ASP A 221 -4.53 6.25 6.15
CA ASP A 221 -5.26 6.35 4.89
C ASP A 221 -6.49 7.23 5.00
N LEU A 222 -7.22 7.19 6.12
CA LEU A 222 -8.38 8.06 6.36
C LEU A 222 -7.96 9.53 6.43
N SER A 223 -6.77 9.79 7.00
CA SER A 223 -6.20 11.13 7.04
C SER A 223 -5.93 11.68 5.65
N ASN A 224 -5.41 10.84 4.74
CA ASN A 224 -5.24 11.18 3.33
C ASN A 224 -6.57 11.30 2.58
N ALA A 225 -7.52 10.39 2.82
CA ALA A 225 -8.85 10.43 2.21
C ALA A 225 -9.58 11.75 2.54
N ILE A 226 -9.56 12.16 3.82
CA ILE A 226 -10.15 13.43 4.26
C ILE A 226 -9.43 14.62 3.61
N HIS A 227 -8.11 14.56 3.46
CA HIS A 227 -7.36 15.60 2.76
C HIS A 227 -7.81 15.77 1.29
N TRP A 228 -8.19 14.69 0.61
CA TRP A 228 -8.64 14.71 -0.79
C TRP A 228 -10.13 15.06 -0.99
N LEU A 229 -10.91 15.16 0.10
CA LEU A 229 -12.28 15.66 0.02
C LEU A 229 -12.32 17.17 -0.32
N PRO A 230 -13.47 17.71 -0.74
CA PRO A 230 -13.62 19.14 -1.03
C PRO A 230 -13.30 20.03 0.17
N PRO A 231 -12.68 21.21 -0.06
CA PRO A 231 -12.39 22.17 1.01
C PRO A 231 -13.64 22.54 1.83
N GLY A 232 -13.45 22.73 3.13
CA GLY A 232 -14.54 23.02 4.08
C GLY A 232 -14.96 21.81 4.92
N PHE A 233 -14.49 20.60 4.59
CA PHE A 233 -14.66 19.41 5.42
C PHE A 233 -13.37 19.10 6.21
N LEU A 234 -13.41 19.22 7.55
CA LEU A 234 -12.27 18.92 8.45
C LEU A 234 -10.96 19.59 7.98
N TRP A 235 -9.93 18.80 7.63
CA TRP A 235 -8.63 19.26 7.11
C TRP A 235 -8.46 19.05 5.59
N ALA A 236 -9.56 18.92 4.85
CA ALA A 236 -9.55 18.86 3.39
C ALA A 236 -8.66 19.96 2.78
N GLY A 237 -7.76 19.56 1.87
CA GLY A 237 -6.81 20.44 1.20
C GLY A 237 -5.70 21.02 2.07
N ARG A 238 -5.57 20.65 3.35
CA ARG A 238 -4.59 21.26 4.27
C ARG A 238 -3.23 20.55 4.34
N PHE A 239 -3.12 19.29 3.94
CA PHE A 239 -1.87 18.56 4.05
C PHE A 239 -0.88 18.99 2.97
N PRO A 240 0.39 19.25 3.33
CA PRO A 240 1.45 19.40 2.34
C PRO A 240 1.77 18.05 1.69
N PRO A 241 2.32 18.02 0.46
CA PRO A 241 2.60 16.78 -0.27
C PRO A 241 3.46 15.78 0.51
N TRP A 242 4.44 16.25 1.28
CA TRP A 242 5.29 15.37 2.09
C TRP A 242 4.50 14.63 3.18
N LEU A 243 3.47 15.25 3.77
CA LEU A 243 2.67 14.62 4.83
C LEU A 243 1.76 13.54 4.24
N VAL A 244 1.16 13.82 3.08
CA VAL A 244 0.38 12.82 2.32
C VAL A 244 1.26 11.61 1.99
N GLY A 245 2.46 11.88 1.48
CA GLY A 245 3.48 10.86 1.21
C GLY A 245 3.91 10.09 2.44
N LEU A 246 4.11 10.76 3.59
CA LEU A 246 4.49 10.12 4.85
C LEU A 246 3.44 9.11 5.31
N LEU A 247 2.18 9.56 5.40
CA LEU A 247 1.06 8.73 5.85
C LEU A 247 0.85 7.53 4.93
N GLY A 248 0.87 7.75 3.61
CA GLY A 248 0.75 6.69 2.63
C GLY A 248 1.95 5.73 2.62
N THR A 249 3.16 6.21 2.93
CA THR A 249 4.35 5.35 3.09
C THR A 249 4.22 4.48 4.34
N ILE A 250 3.81 5.05 5.48
CA ILE A 250 3.59 4.30 6.73
C ILE A 250 2.57 3.18 6.50
N SER A 251 1.41 3.48 5.94
CA SER A 251 0.38 2.47 5.69
C SER A 251 0.84 1.40 4.70
N SER A 252 1.59 1.79 3.66
CA SER A 252 2.14 0.83 2.69
C SER A 252 3.18 -0.11 3.32
N LEU A 253 4.08 0.40 4.16
CA LEU A 253 5.07 -0.42 4.85
C LEU A 253 4.42 -1.37 5.85
N ILE A 254 3.38 -0.94 6.57
CA ILE A 254 2.59 -1.81 7.44
C ILE A 254 1.93 -2.93 6.61
N GLY A 255 1.34 -2.62 5.46
CA GLY A 255 0.71 -3.60 4.58
C GLY A 255 1.70 -4.65 4.04
N ILE A 256 2.91 -4.23 3.67
CA ILE A 256 4.00 -5.15 3.27
C ILE A 256 4.42 -6.04 4.46
N TYR A 257 4.53 -5.46 5.66
CA TYR A 257 4.87 -6.20 6.87
C TYR A 257 3.81 -7.24 7.26
N GLN A 258 2.51 -6.92 7.14
CA GLN A 258 1.43 -7.86 7.42
C GLN A 258 1.44 -9.01 6.40
N ALA A 259 1.59 -8.70 5.11
CA ALA A 259 1.63 -9.71 4.05
C ALA A 259 2.79 -10.70 4.18
N SER A 260 4.00 -10.23 4.54
CA SER A 260 5.16 -11.11 4.73
C SER A 260 4.99 -12.06 5.92
N ARG A 261 4.18 -11.68 6.91
CA ARG A 261 3.86 -12.55 8.06
C ARG A 261 2.79 -13.58 7.77
N GLU A 262 1.80 -13.23 6.94
CA GLU A 262 0.77 -14.17 6.48
C GLU A 262 1.40 -15.28 5.63
N GLY A 263 2.25 -14.93 4.65
CA GLY A 263 2.95 -15.92 3.83
C GLY A 263 3.88 -16.84 4.62
N ASN A 264 4.51 -16.36 5.70
CA ASN A 264 5.34 -17.20 6.57
C ASN A 264 4.51 -18.08 7.53
N SER A 265 3.20 -17.84 7.67
CA SER A 265 2.29 -18.65 8.49
C SER A 265 1.60 -19.76 7.70
N GLU A 266 1.50 -19.64 6.37
CA GLU A 266 1.00 -20.70 5.48
C GLU A 266 2.10 -21.70 5.06
N ALA A 267 3.37 -21.35 5.27
CA ALA A 267 4.53 -22.19 4.93
C ALA A 267 5.03 -23.09 6.10
N VAL A 268 4.28 -23.18 7.20
CA VAL A 268 4.57 -24.00 8.41
C VAL A 268 3.42 -24.95 8.68
#